data_AF-A0A179B1N1-F1
#
_entry.id   AF-A0A179B1N1-F1
#
_cell.length_a   1.000
_cell.length_b   1.000
_cell.length_c   1.000
_cell.angle_alpha   90.00
_cell.angle_beta   90.00
_cell.angle_gamma   90.00
#
_symmetry.space_group_name_H-M   'P 1'
#
loop_
_entity.id
_entity.type
_entity.pdbx_description
1 polymer ?
#
loop_
_entity_poly.entity_id
_entity_poly.type
_entity_poly.pdbx_seq_one_letter_code
_entity_poly.pdbx_strand_id
1 'polypeptide(L)'
;MSFGDWQLNADAGALTAASNGWKSVSETAQSARDGFSTASTNALGSWTGDSADSFDESSSSAIKDMDEASSIATRISSALVHASGAVKAAQGHLDNSWAKLSGIARVGPLFFPKDAAEEDRIEAERKVANEIRSSLGAELDGCSQELADAVGSWNDLASRSRSKSDGTDPFVKGLPADSDNVGITLSGDQAVVTAGKGDNNITVETDPATNQQIVTIDGVSYAIPPGYNLTIRGGGGNDTITVPEGSSVGFTLSGGAGDDRINGGGSGDRILGGVGNDEIKAGGGNDYVSGGSGNDYMDGQDGDDRMFGGSGRDTLYGLNGDDRLSGGDDQDYLEGGKGEDMLYGGSGNDVLSGGRGDDKIFGGAGDDVSYGGLGSDVAIGGGGADTSYDDSPAKGSSNEKDVTVEIPEDTPFVKVEGSKEFVERTEADLDMLRASPTGQRQLGSLQASHDLSALFGREKTLTISEYQQRNPDDYNSKASASPDGDHYKVKYLPTFDDFRGGPPVVVLQHELGHVHDFTYGTLRDEDYSGDATEDHGVKVAERQATGLPIDHDNDPNTPEVIDPKHPLQYTENGLRKEMGLPKRESYK
;
A
#
# COMPACT_ATOMS: atom_id res chain seq x y z
N MET A 1 31.50 8.87 37.90
CA MET A 1 32.05 9.53 36.70
C MET A 1 33.33 8.82 36.39
N SER A 2 33.29 7.74 35.60
CA SER A 2 34.33 6.69 35.46
C SER A 2 35.26 6.96 34.27
N PHE A 3 36.20 6.05 33.99
CA PHE A 3 36.97 5.94 32.73
C PHE A 3 36.11 5.99 31.43
N GLY A 4 34.79 6.11 31.54
CA GLY A 4 33.80 5.99 30.48
C GLY A 4 33.74 7.13 29.47
N ASP A 5 34.39 8.28 29.68
CA ASP A 5 34.35 9.38 28.69
C ASP A 5 35.29 9.09 27.50
N TRP A 6 36.45 8.44 27.73
CA TRP A 6 37.47 8.15 26.70
C TRP A 6 37.57 6.68 26.28
N GLN A 7 36.66 5.81 26.75
CA GLN A 7 36.59 4.41 26.32
C GLN A 7 35.22 4.08 25.75
N LEU A 8 35.19 3.53 24.53
CA LEU A 8 33.95 3.24 23.80
C LEU A 8 33.31 1.90 24.20
N ASN A 9 34.04 0.98 24.85
CA ASN A 9 33.56 -0.37 25.20
C ASN A 9 32.87 -1.10 24.02
N ALA A 10 33.41 -0.96 22.82
CA ALA A 10 32.88 -1.55 21.59
C ALA A 10 33.78 -2.66 21.06
N ASP A 11 33.19 -3.74 20.55
CA ASP A 11 33.91 -4.87 19.97
C ASP A 11 34.03 -4.71 18.44
N ALA A 12 34.99 -3.90 18.02
CA ALA A 12 35.29 -3.74 16.59
C ALA A 12 35.78 -5.04 15.93
N GLY A 13 36.26 -6.01 16.72
CA GLY A 13 36.68 -7.33 16.26
C GLY A 13 35.50 -8.18 15.81
N ALA A 14 34.42 -8.20 16.60
CA ALA A 14 33.16 -8.86 16.23
C ALA A 14 32.59 -8.32 14.92
N LEU A 15 32.60 -7.00 14.72
CA LEU A 15 32.16 -6.36 13.46
C LEU A 15 33.02 -6.80 12.26
N THR A 16 34.34 -6.90 12.44
CA THR A 16 35.25 -7.37 11.38
C THR A 16 34.96 -8.84 11.04
N ALA A 17 34.73 -9.68 12.05
CA ALA A 17 34.42 -11.09 11.86
C ALA A 17 33.08 -11.29 11.12
N ALA A 18 32.05 -10.53 11.50
CA ALA A 18 30.75 -10.54 10.83
C ALA A 18 30.86 -10.10 9.36
N SER A 19 31.61 -9.03 9.09
CA SER A 19 31.85 -8.56 7.72
C SER A 19 32.51 -9.62 6.84
N ASN A 20 33.51 -10.34 7.37
CA ASN A 20 34.16 -11.43 6.64
C ASN A 20 33.20 -12.59 6.34
N GLY A 21 32.26 -12.86 7.25
CA GLY A 21 31.19 -13.84 7.02
C GLY A 21 30.32 -13.46 5.82
N TRP A 22 29.84 -12.22 5.79
CA TRP A 22 29.02 -11.70 4.68
C TRP A 22 29.78 -11.62 3.35
N LYS A 23 31.07 -11.29 3.39
CA LYS A 23 31.93 -11.36 2.20
C LYS A 23 31.99 -12.78 1.63
N SER A 24 32.13 -13.79 2.48
CA SER A 24 32.11 -15.19 2.07
C SER A 24 30.76 -15.60 1.46
N VAL A 25 29.65 -15.06 1.95
CA VAL A 25 28.31 -15.27 1.37
C VAL A 25 28.25 -14.70 -0.05
N SER A 26 28.72 -13.46 -0.24
CA SER A 26 28.78 -12.82 -1.55
C SER A 26 29.60 -13.63 -2.57
N GLU A 27 30.81 -14.06 -2.19
CA GLU A 27 31.68 -14.88 -3.05
C GLU A 27 31.05 -16.24 -3.40
N THR A 28 30.29 -16.83 -2.45
CA THR A 28 29.58 -18.09 -2.67
C THR A 28 28.41 -17.91 -3.65
N ALA A 29 27.63 -16.83 -3.50
CA ALA A 29 26.53 -16.52 -4.40
C ALA A 29 27.02 -16.30 -5.85
N GLN A 30 28.12 -15.56 -6.04
CA GLN A 30 28.74 -15.38 -7.36
C GLN A 30 29.21 -16.70 -7.96
N SER A 31 29.88 -17.53 -7.16
CA SER A 31 30.35 -18.84 -7.62
C SER A 31 29.20 -19.76 -8.03
N ALA A 32 28.10 -19.74 -7.28
CA ALA A 32 26.89 -20.50 -7.60
C ALA A 32 26.25 -19.98 -8.91
N ARG A 33 26.15 -18.66 -9.05
CA ARG A 33 25.63 -17.99 -10.23
C ARG A 33 26.42 -18.35 -11.49
N ASP A 34 27.75 -18.26 -11.45
CA ASP A 34 28.61 -18.57 -12.60
C ASP A 34 28.52 -20.05 -12.99
N GLY A 35 28.47 -20.94 -11.99
CA GLY A 35 28.28 -22.38 -12.21
C GLY A 35 26.92 -22.69 -12.83
N PHE A 36 25.84 -22.08 -12.31
CA PHE A 36 24.49 -22.27 -12.80
C PHE A 36 24.31 -21.70 -14.21
N SER A 37 24.79 -20.47 -14.46
CA SER A 37 24.76 -19.84 -15.79
C SER A 37 25.50 -20.68 -16.85
N THR A 38 26.65 -21.24 -16.51
CA THR A 38 27.38 -22.14 -17.40
C THR A 38 26.57 -23.41 -17.68
N ALA A 39 25.96 -23.99 -16.66
CA ALA A 39 25.15 -25.20 -16.80
C ALA A 39 23.87 -24.96 -17.62
N SER A 40 23.15 -23.85 -17.37
CA SER A 40 21.93 -23.50 -18.09
C SER A 40 22.21 -23.21 -19.56
N THR A 41 23.27 -22.46 -19.87
CA THR A 41 23.71 -22.19 -21.26
C THR A 41 24.03 -23.49 -22.01
N ASN A 42 24.72 -24.43 -21.37
CA ASN A 42 25.04 -25.72 -21.97
C ASN A 42 23.78 -26.59 -22.20
N ALA A 43 22.80 -26.54 -21.30
CA ALA A 43 21.53 -27.24 -21.47
C ALA A 43 20.72 -26.67 -22.64
N LEU A 44 20.58 -25.34 -22.70
CA LEU A 44 19.88 -24.61 -23.76
C LEU A 44 20.45 -24.87 -25.15
N GLY A 45 21.77 -25.03 -25.29
CA GLY A 45 22.42 -25.30 -26.57
C GLY A 45 21.94 -26.58 -27.29
N SER A 46 21.17 -27.44 -26.62
CA SER A 46 20.58 -28.66 -27.17
C SER A 46 19.05 -28.64 -27.34
N TRP A 47 18.37 -27.58 -26.86
CA TRP A 47 16.92 -27.47 -26.78
C TRP A 47 16.40 -26.36 -27.72
N THR A 48 15.18 -26.50 -28.24
CA THR A 48 14.53 -25.48 -29.11
C THR A 48 13.02 -25.46 -28.89
N GLY A 49 12.37 -24.32 -29.10
CA GLY A 49 10.93 -24.13 -28.95
C GLY A 49 10.54 -23.66 -27.53
N ASP A 50 9.25 -23.55 -27.25
CA ASP A 50 8.69 -22.86 -26.07
C ASP A 50 9.24 -23.36 -24.72
N SER A 51 9.60 -24.65 -24.61
CA SER A 51 10.23 -25.19 -23.39
C SER A 51 11.68 -24.72 -23.20
N ALA A 52 12.39 -24.41 -24.29
CA ALA A 52 13.70 -23.78 -24.23
C ALA A 52 13.58 -22.32 -23.80
N ASP A 53 12.59 -21.58 -24.33
CA ASP A 53 12.36 -20.17 -23.99
C ASP A 53 11.94 -20.02 -22.52
N SER A 54 11.00 -20.85 -22.05
CA SER A 54 10.59 -20.88 -20.64
C SER A 54 11.74 -21.25 -19.69
N PHE A 55 12.60 -22.19 -20.09
CA PHE A 55 13.80 -22.53 -19.30
C PHE A 55 14.83 -21.39 -19.31
N ASP A 56 14.99 -20.69 -20.43
CA ASP A 56 15.88 -19.52 -20.53
C ASP A 56 15.40 -18.38 -19.62
N GLU A 57 14.11 -18.08 -19.62
CA GLU A 57 13.49 -17.08 -18.73
C GLU A 57 13.67 -17.46 -17.25
N SER A 58 13.33 -18.70 -16.89
CA SER A 58 13.44 -19.19 -15.51
C SER A 58 14.89 -19.19 -15.02
N SER A 59 15.82 -19.64 -15.86
CA SER A 59 17.24 -19.67 -15.51
C SER A 59 17.85 -18.26 -15.44
N SER A 60 17.41 -17.35 -16.30
CA SER A 60 17.78 -15.93 -16.25
C SER A 60 17.28 -15.25 -14.97
N SER A 61 16.06 -15.56 -14.54
CA SER A 61 15.49 -15.08 -13.27
C SER A 61 16.34 -15.56 -12.07
N ALA A 62 16.68 -16.85 -12.01
CA ALA A 62 17.52 -17.40 -10.95
C ALA A 62 18.94 -16.80 -10.92
N ILE A 63 19.51 -16.47 -12.09
CA ILE A 63 20.81 -15.79 -12.19
C ILE A 63 20.73 -14.39 -11.57
N LYS A 64 19.66 -13.64 -11.86
CA LYS A 64 19.44 -12.30 -11.28
C LYS A 64 19.32 -12.36 -9.76
N ASP A 65 18.56 -13.31 -9.22
CA ASP A 65 18.41 -13.49 -7.77
C ASP A 65 19.77 -13.76 -7.09
N MET A 66 20.65 -14.56 -7.70
CA MET A 66 21.99 -14.81 -7.15
C MET A 66 22.93 -13.61 -7.26
N ASP A 67 22.80 -12.81 -8.32
CA ASP A 67 23.53 -11.54 -8.47
C ASP A 67 23.06 -10.53 -7.39
N GLU A 68 21.76 -10.47 -7.12
CA GLU A 68 21.17 -9.65 -6.07
C GLU A 68 21.64 -10.09 -4.67
N ALA A 69 21.64 -11.40 -4.38
CA ALA A 69 22.18 -11.96 -3.14
C ALA A 69 23.63 -11.51 -2.90
N SER A 70 24.47 -11.59 -3.95
CA SER A 70 25.85 -11.14 -3.87
C SER A 70 25.96 -9.63 -3.61
N SER A 71 25.13 -8.83 -4.28
CA SER A 71 25.08 -7.38 -4.09
C SER A 71 24.73 -7.01 -2.65
N ILE A 72 23.65 -7.59 -2.10
CA ILE A 72 23.19 -7.35 -0.73
C ILE A 72 24.25 -7.77 0.29
N ALA A 73 24.82 -8.97 0.15
CA ALA A 73 25.88 -9.45 1.04
C ALA A 73 27.12 -8.54 1.01
N THR A 74 27.42 -7.94 -0.14
CA THR A 74 28.52 -6.96 -0.29
C THR A 74 28.21 -5.64 0.42
N ARG A 75 26.96 -5.16 0.35
CA ARG A 75 26.49 -3.97 1.09
C ARG A 75 26.63 -4.17 2.60
N ILE A 76 26.11 -5.29 3.13
CA ILE A 76 26.20 -5.65 4.55
C ILE A 76 27.67 -5.74 4.99
N SER A 77 28.52 -6.43 4.22
CA SER A 77 29.95 -6.54 4.51
C SER A 77 30.63 -5.17 4.58
N SER A 78 30.29 -4.27 3.66
CA SER A 78 30.85 -2.93 3.55
C SER A 78 30.43 -2.03 4.72
N ALA A 79 29.15 -2.05 5.09
CA ALA A 79 28.64 -1.31 6.25
C ALA A 79 29.33 -1.75 7.55
N LEU A 80 29.51 -3.05 7.75
CA LEU A 80 30.21 -3.59 8.93
C LEU A 80 31.71 -3.22 8.96
N VAL A 81 32.37 -3.19 7.81
CA VAL A 81 33.77 -2.71 7.70
C VAL A 81 33.85 -1.23 8.05
N HIS A 82 32.93 -0.42 7.55
CA HIS A 82 32.87 1.00 7.84
C HIS A 82 32.66 1.24 9.34
N ALA A 83 31.66 0.60 9.95
CA ALA A 83 31.40 0.70 11.39
C ALA A 83 32.61 0.25 12.23
N SER A 84 33.27 -0.85 11.87
CA SER A 84 34.49 -1.30 12.54
C SER A 84 35.63 -0.29 12.43
N GLY A 85 35.79 0.33 11.26
CA GLY A 85 36.76 1.39 11.00
C GLY A 85 36.49 2.63 11.83
N ALA A 86 35.24 3.10 11.85
CA ALA A 86 34.78 4.25 12.62
C ALA A 86 35.04 4.08 14.12
N VAL A 87 34.68 2.91 14.69
CA VAL A 87 34.93 2.61 16.11
C VAL A 87 36.43 2.62 16.44
N LYS A 88 37.27 1.99 15.59
CA LYS A 88 38.73 1.97 15.80
C LYS A 88 39.34 3.38 15.71
N ALA A 89 38.91 4.18 14.74
CA ALA A 89 39.36 5.55 14.56
C ALA A 89 38.96 6.42 15.75
N ALA A 90 37.69 6.37 16.16
CA ALA A 90 37.17 7.12 17.30
C ALA A 90 37.90 6.74 18.61
N GLN A 91 38.14 5.45 18.87
CA GLN A 91 38.94 5.04 20.04
C GLN A 91 40.37 5.60 19.98
N GLY A 92 41.02 5.58 18.80
CA GLY A 92 42.34 6.18 18.62
C GLY A 92 42.35 7.70 18.88
N HIS A 93 41.30 8.42 18.46
CA HIS A 93 41.14 9.84 18.77
C HIS A 93 40.91 10.10 20.27
N LEU A 94 40.13 9.26 20.94
CA LEU A 94 39.93 9.33 22.39
C LEU A 94 41.23 9.02 23.16
N ASP A 95 42.00 8.02 22.74
CA ASP A 95 43.30 7.70 23.34
C ASP A 95 44.28 8.89 23.23
N ASN A 96 44.28 9.57 22.08
CA ASN A 96 45.08 10.78 21.87
C ASN A 96 44.63 11.95 22.74
N SER A 97 43.32 12.16 22.90
CA SER A 97 42.77 13.17 23.80
C SER A 97 43.15 12.87 25.25
N TRP A 98 42.99 11.61 25.67
CA TRP A 98 43.37 11.12 26.99
C TRP A 98 44.87 11.29 27.29
N ALA A 99 45.74 11.04 26.32
CA ALA A 99 47.19 11.18 26.48
C ALA A 99 47.62 12.60 26.86
N LYS A 100 46.89 13.64 26.43
CA LYS A 100 47.17 15.04 26.78
C LYS A 100 46.91 15.34 28.27
N LEU A 101 46.15 14.48 28.96
CA LEU A 101 45.84 14.59 30.39
C LEU A 101 46.76 13.75 31.28
N SER A 102 47.69 12.98 30.70
CA SER A 102 48.53 11.98 31.40
C SER A 102 49.43 12.51 32.52
N GLY A 103 49.61 13.82 32.64
CA GLY A 103 50.39 14.48 33.69
C GLY A 103 49.59 15.05 34.86
N ILE A 104 48.25 14.96 34.84
CA ILE A 104 47.39 15.51 35.90
C ILE A 104 47.14 14.44 36.97
N ALA A 105 47.27 14.81 38.25
CA ALA A 105 46.99 13.91 39.36
C ALA A 105 45.55 13.41 39.29
N ARG A 106 45.34 12.11 39.52
CA ARG A 106 44.00 11.49 39.48
C ARG A 106 43.86 10.35 40.48
N VAL A 107 42.63 10.14 40.96
CA VAL A 107 42.24 8.94 41.71
C VAL A 107 41.06 8.31 40.99
N GLY A 108 41.32 7.15 40.38
CA GLY A 108 40.38 6.52 39.46
C GLY A 108 40.04 7.50 38.31
N PRO A 109 38.78 7.91 38.18
CA PRO A 109 38.33 8.77 37.09
C PRO A 109 38.24 10.26 37.43
N LEU A 110 38.51 10.65 38.68
CA LEU A 110 38.48 12.04 39.12
C LEU A 110 39.88 12.66 38.98
N PHE A 111 39.95 13.79 38.27
CA PHE A 111 41.15 14.60 38.16
C PHE A 111 41.27 15.58 39.34
N PHE A 112 42.49 15.83 39.76
CA PHE A 112 42.87 16.78 40.82
C PHE A 112 43.85 17.80 40.20
N PRO A 113 43.36 18.80 39.46
CA PRO A 113 44.21 19.82 38.83
C PRO A 113 44.91 20.65 39.92
N LYS A 114 46.18 21.00 39.69
CA LYS A 114 46.97 21.81 40.64
C LYS A 114 46.77 23.32 40.46
N ASP A 115 46.25 23.72 39.31
CA ASP A 115 46.02 25.11 38.89
C ASP A 115 44.87 25.19 37.86
N ALA A 116 44.42 26.41 37.59
CA ALA A 116 43.34 26.67 36.64
C ALA A 116 43.67 26.23 35.19
N ALA A 117 44.95 26.21 34.81
CA ALA A 117 45.34 25.80 33.46
C ALA A 117 45.17 24.29 33.25
N GLU A 118 45.42 23.48 34.29
CA GLU A 118 45.10 22.05 34.26
C GLU A 118 43.59 21.79 34.25
N GLU A 119 42.81 22.60 34.97
CA GLU A 119 41.33 22.55 34.97
C GLU A 119 40.75 22.86 33.58
N ASP A 120 41.17 23.97 32.96
CA ASP A 120 40.75 24.36 31.61
C ASP A 120 41.09 23.29 30.56
N ARG A 121 42.25 22.65 30.69
CA ARG A 121 42.67 21.58 29.78
C ARG A 121 41.81 20.32 29.92
N ILE A 122 41.41 19.95 31.14
CA ILE A 122 40.51 18.81 31.37
C ILE A 122 39.17 19.07 30.69
N GLU A 123 38.60 20.27 30.88
CA GLU A 123 37.30 20.62 30.31
C GLU A 123 37.36 20.70 28.78
N ALA A 124 38.44 21.26 28.22
CA ALA A 124 38.64 21.29 26.78
C ALA A 124 38.69 19.87 26.16
N GLU A 125 39.44 18.95 26.78
CA GLU A 125 39.54 17.56 26.27
C GLU A 125 38.26 16.75 26.52
N ARG A 126 37.46 17.07 27.56
CA ARG A 126 36.10 16.51 27.72
C ARG A 126 35.20 16.89 26.56
N LYS A 127 35.24 18.17 26.15
CA LYS A 127 34.48 18.64 24.99
C LYS A 127 34.88 17.90 23.72
N VAL A 128 36.19 17.73 23.48
CA VAL A 128 36.71 16.95 22.34
C VAL A 128 36.21 15.50 22.39
N ALA A 129 36.25 14.85 23.56
CA ALA A 129 35.74 13.48 23.71
C ALA A 129 34.25 13.36 23.38
N ASN A 130 33.43 14.34 23.79
CA ASN A 130 32.01 14.39 23.46
C ASN A 130 31.78 14.62 21.96
N GLU A 131 32.56 15.50 21.32
CA GLU A 131 32.48 15.73 19.88
C GLU A 131 32.83 14.45 19.09
N ILE A 132 33.91 13.74 19.48
CA ILE A 132 34.29 12.45 18.87
C ILE A 132 33.15 11.43 18.98
N ARG A 133 32.51 11.32 20.15
CA ARG A 133 31.38 10.40 20.36
C ARG A 133 30.16 10.78 19.54
N SER A 134 29.87 12.07 19.43
CA SER A 134 28.75 12.56 18.62
C SER A 134 28.97 12.25 17.13
N SER A 135 30.18 12.47 16.62
CA SER A 135 30.51 12.12 15.23
C SER A 135 30.47 10.62 14.99
N LEU A 136 31.00 9.82 15.92
CA LEU A 136 30.90 8.37 15.85
C LEU A 136 29.43 7.90 15.85
N GLY A 137 28.57 8.51 16.67
CA GLY A 137 27.13 8.21 16.69
C GLY A 137 26.52 8.38 15.31
N ALA A 138 26.71 9.55 14.67
CA ALA A 138 26.18 9.80 13.34
C ALA A 138 26.72 8.84 12.26
N GLU A 139 28.01 8.47 12.31
CA GLU A 139 28.58 7.47 11.39
C GLU A 139 27.98 6.07 11.61
N LEU A 140 27.77 5.68 12.87
CA LEU A 140 27.17 4.39 13.21
C LEU A 140 25.67 4.34 12.90
N ASP A 141 24.95 5.44 13.05
CA ASP A 141 23.53 5.54 12.68
C ASP A 141 23.37 5.30 11.17
N GLY A 142 24.20 5.95 10.34
CA GLY A 142 24.21 5.70 8.89
C GLY A 142 24.58 4.26 8.53
N CYS A 143 25.54 3.65 9.23
CA CYS A 143 25.85 2.22 9.04
C CYS A 143 24.70 1.31 9.48
N SER A 144 23.97 1.67 10.54
CA SER A 144 22.83 0.92 11.05
C SER A 144 21.65 0.97 10.08
N GLN A 145 21.41 2.12 9.47
CA GLN A 145 20.37 2.28 8.44
C GLN A 145 20.69 1.41 7.22
N GLU A 146 21.89 1.51 6.66
CA GLU A 146 22.31 0.67 5.51
C GLU A 146 22.22 -0.83 5.84
N LEU A 147 22.51 -1.23 7.08
CA LEU A 147 22.34 -2.62 7.53
C LEU A 147 20.88 -3.03 7.61
N ALA A 148 20.00 -2.17 8.12
CA ALA A 148 18.57 -2.44 8.17
C ALA A 148 18.00 -2.62 6.75
N ASP A 149 18.32 -1.69 5.84
CA ASP A 149 17.88 -1.73 4.44
C ASP A 149 18.36 -3.00 3.74
N ALA A 150 19.66 -3.32 3.88
CA ALA A 150 20.22 -4.51 3.25
C ALA A 150 19.70 -5.82 3.86
N VAL A 151 19.36 -5.84 5.16
CA VAL A 151 18.69 -7.01 5.78
C VAL A 151 17.24 -7.13 5.32
N GLY A 152 16.53 -6.01 5.13
CA GLY A 152 15.21 -5.97 4.48
C GLY A 152 15.28 -6.63 3.12
N SER A 153 16.11 -6.10 2.21
CA SER A 153 16.29 -6.68 0.87
C SER A 153 16.71 -8.16 0.90
N TRP A 154 17.50 -8.58 1.91
CA TRP A 154 17.86 -9.99 2.07
C TRP A 154 16.66 -10.85 2.45
N ASN A 155 15.78 -10.37 3.32
CA ASN A 155 14.56 -11.07 3.70
C ASN A 155 13.60 -11.15 2.52
N ASP A 156 13.48 -10.09 1.72
CA ASP A 156 12.60 -10.07 0.54
C ASP A 156 13.11 -11.06 -0.51
N LEU A 157 14.41 -11.02 -0.81
CA LEU A 157 15.04 -12.00 -1.69
C LEU A 157 14.88 -13.42 -1.15
N ALA A 158 15.00 -13.62 0.17
CA ALA A 158 14.78 -14.93 0.79
C ALA A 158 13.31 -15.38 0.71
N SER A 159 12.35 -14.47 0.78
CA SER A 159 10.91 -14.74 0.62
C SER A 159 10.58 -15.09 -0.83
N ARG A 160 11.08 -14.31 -1.81
CA ARG A 160 10.97 -14.62 -3.25
C ARG A 160 11.67 -15.92 -3.62
N SER A 161 12.85 -16.16 -3.05
CA SER A 161 13.59 -17.41 -3.29
C SER A 161 12.92 -18.60 -2.63
N ARG A 162 12.28 -18.41 -1.46
CA ARG A 162 11.45 -19.45 -0.84
C ARG A 162 10.27 -19.75 -1.74
N SER A 163 9.43 -18.78 -2.10
CA SER A 163 8.29 -19.00 -3.00
C SER A 163 8.67 -19.71 -4.32
N LYS A 164 9.87 -19.42 -4.88
CA LYS A 164 10.42 -20.13 -6.04
C LYS A 164 10.99 -21.53 -5.76
N SER A 165 11.67 -21.74 -4.62
CA SER A 165 12.47 -22.95 -4.33
C SER A 165 11.73 -24.04 -3.56
N ASP A 166 10.66 -23.68 -2.87
CA ASP A 166 9.91 -24.62 -2.03
C ASP A 166 8.66 -25.16 -2.72
N GLY A 167 8.22 -24.57 -3.84
CA GLY A 167 6.93 -24.94 -4.45
C GLY A 167 5.80 -24.89 -3.41
N THR A 168 5.94 -24.00 -2.42
CA THR A 168 5.00 -23.81 -1.30
C THR A 168 4.30 -22.47 -1.34
N ASP A 169 4.07 -21.93 -2.52
CA ASP A 169 2.83 -21.19 -2.68
C ASP A 169 1.68 -22.12 -2.19
N PRO A 170 0.97 -21.79 -1.10
CA PRO A 170 -0.08 -22.63 -0.56
C PRO A 170 -1.26 -22.80 -1.53
N PHE A 171 -1.32 -22.01 -2.59
CA PHE A 171 -2.31 -22.07 -3.67
C PHE A 171 -1.91 -23.03 -4.80
N VAL A 172 -0.61 -23.23 -5.09
CA VAL A 172 -0.16 -24.13 -6.18
C VAL A 172 0.66 -25.35 -5.74
N LYS A 173 0.88 -25.52 -4.42
CA LYS A 173 1.63 -26.64 -3.86
C LYS A 173 1.01 -27.99 -4.21
N GLY A 174 1.75 -28.81 -4.96
CA GLY A 174 1.33 -30.17 -5.34
C GLY A 174 0.34 -30.22 -6.49
N LEU A 175 0.08 -29.08 -7.15
CA LEU A 175 -0.73 -29.02 -8.36
C LEU A 175 0.09 -29.38 -9.61
N PRO A 176 -0.54 -29.96 -10.65
CA PRO A 176 0.08 -30.11 -11.96
C PRO A 176 0.51 -28.74 -12.51
N ALA A 177 1.58 -28.71 -13.32
CA ALA A 177 1.95 -27.51 -14.07
C ALA A 177 0.79 -27.05 -14.95
N ASP A 178 0.69 -25.74 -15.18
CA ASP A 178 -0.34 -25.19 -16.05
C ASP A 178 -0.29 -25.83 -17.44
N SER A 179 -1.48 -26.15 -17.94
CA SER A 179 -1.66 -26.76 -19.25
C SER A 179 -2.35 -25.79 -20.18
N ASP A 180 -1.96 -25.82 -21.45
CA ASP A 180 -2.60 -25.04 -22.53
C ASP A 180 -4.08 -25.36 -22.75
N ASN A 181 -4.65 -26.35 -22.05
CA ASN A 181 -6.02 -26.81 -22.22
C ASN A 181 -6.70 -26.98 -20.86
N VAL A 182 -8.02 -27.00 -20.89
CA VAL A 182 -8.85 -27.32 -19.72
C VAL A 182 -8.44 -28.68 -19.14
N GLY A 183 -8.16 -28.70 -17.83
CA GLY A 183 -7.72 -29.89 -17.10
C GLY A 183 -8.52 -30.09 -15.82
N ILE A 184 -8.88 -31.33 -15.52
CA ILE A 184 -9.50 -31.70 -14.24
C ILE A 184 -8.72 -32.85 -13.63
N THR A 185 -8.21 -32.63 -12.42
CA THR A 185 -7.50 -33.64 -11.65
C THR A 185 -8.25 -33.90 -10.36
N LEU A 186 -8.62 -35.16 -10.12
CA LEU A 186 -9.16 -35.62 -8.86
C LEU A 186 -8.10 -36.49 -8.17
N SER A 187 -7.66 -36.09 -6.98
CA SER A 187 -6.65 -36.82 -6.20
C SER A 187 -7.00 -36.79 -4.71
N GLY A 188 -7.36 -37.94 -4.16
CA GLY A 188 -7.83 -38.01 -2.78
C GLY A 188 -9.13 -37.22 -2.59
N ASP A 189 -9.10 -36.22 -1.72
CA ASP A 189 -10.20 -35.28 -1.47
C ASP A 189 -10.03 -33.95 -2.23
N GLN A 190 -9.02 -33.83 -3.10
CA GLN A 190 -8.75 -32.61 -3.88
C GLN A 190 -9.32 -32.73 -5.29
N ALA A 191 -10.02 -31.69 -5.72
CA ALA A 191 -10.43 -31.49 -7.10
C ALA A 191 -9.77 -30.22 -7.62
N VAL A 192 -9.00 -30.33 -8.69
CA VAL A 192 -8.29 -29.21 -9.31
C VAL A 192 -8.83 -29.04 -10.71
N VAL A 193 -9.37 -27.87 -11.00
CA VAL A 193 -9.91 -27.48 -12.30
C VAL A 193 -9.06 -26.33 -12.83
N THR A 194 -8.51 -26.49 -14.03
CA THR A 194 -7.70 -25.46 -14.72
C THR A 194 -8.35 -25.13 -16.05
N ALA A 195 -8.51 -23.85 -16.39
CA ALA A 195 -9.14 -23.42 -17.65
C ALA A 195 -8.13 -23.40 -18.82
N GLY A 196 -6.90 -22.96 -18.58
CA GLY A 196 -5.78 -23.12 -19.50
C GLY A 196 -5.22 -21.79 -19.99
N LYS A 197 -5.06 -21.62 -21.31
CA LYS A 197 -4.61 -20.35 -21.92
C LYS A 197 -5.77 -19.58 -22.52
N GLY A 198 -5.64 -18.25 -22.50
CA GLY A 198 -6.58 -17.28 -23.06
C GLY A 198 -7.63 -16.86 -22.05
N ASP A 199 -8.34 -15.78 -22.37
CA ASP A 199 -9.35 -15.18 -21.50
C ASP A 199 -10.56 -16.12 -21.34
N ASN A 200 -10.72 -16.71 -20.15
CA ASN A 200 -11.75 -17.70 -19.83
C ASN A 200 -12.80 -17.14 -18.86
N ASN A 201 -14.06 -17.51 -19.09
CA ASN A 201 -15.14 -17.24 -18.15
C ASN A 201 -15.51 -18.52 -17.40
N ILE A 202 -15.31 -18.50 -16.07
CA ILE A 202 -15.42 -19.62 -15.17
C ILE A 202 -16.50 -19.32 -14.13
N THR A 203 -17.56 -20.11 -14.11
CA THR A 203 -18.63 -19.98 -13.10
C THR A 203 -18.82 -21.26 -12.32
N VAL A 204 -19.21 -21.13 -11.05
CA VAL A 204 -19.52 -22.27 -10.18
C VAL A 204 -20.99 -22.23 -9.79
N GLU A 205 -21.64 -23.39 -9.78
CA GLU A 205 -22.99 -23.56 -9.22
C GLU A 205 -23.04 -24.82 -8.36
N THR A 206 -23.89 -24.84 -7.34
CA THR A 206 -24.20 -26.07 -6.59
C THR A 206 -25.50 -26.68 -7.11
N ASP A 207 -25.46 -27.93 -7.59
CA ASP A 207 -26.66 -28.67 -7.94
C ASP A 207 -27.49 -28.97 -6.67
N PRO A 208 -28.71 -28.44 -6.54
CA PRO A 208 -29.51 -28.60 -5.32
C PRO A 208 -30.03 -30.03 -5.09
N ALA A 209 -30.04 -30.88 -6.13
CA ALA A 209 -30.49 -32.26 -6.01
C ALA A 209 -29.37 -33.21 -5.57
N THR A 210 -28.13 -32.91 -5.97
CA THR A 210 -26.98 -33.82 -5.77
C THR A 210 -25.90 -33.25 -4.86
N ASN A 211 -25.95 -31.95 -4.55
CA ASN A 211 -24.89 -31.15 -3.92
C ASN A 211 -23.55 -31.18 -4.67
N GLN A 212 -23.55 -31.54 -5.95
CA GLN A 212 -22.36 -31.46 -6.79
C GLN A 212 -22.00 -30.01 -7.07
N GLN A 213 -20.72 -29.70 -7.09
CA GLN A 213 -20.24 -28.43 -7.60
C GLN A 213 -20.13 -28.55 -9.12
N ILE A 214 -20.77 -27.67 -9.86
CA ILE A 214 -20.74 -27.61 -11.32
C ILE A 214 -19.86 -26.42 -11.70
N VAL A 215 -18.66 -26.71 -12.19
CA VAL A 215 -17.73 -25.69 -12.70
C VAL A 215 -17.96 -25.57 -14.21
N THR A 216 -18.33 -24.41 -14.70
CA THR A 216 -18.54 -24.13 -16.13
C THR A 216 -17.42 -23.25 -16.63
N ILE A 217 -16.72 -23.69 -17.68
CA ILE A 217 -15.64 -22.95 -18.34
C ILE A 217 -16.06 -22.73 -19.79
N ASP A 218 -16.21 -21.47 -20.19
CA ASP A 218 -16.61 -21.08 -21.55
C ASP A 218 -17.85 -21.84 -22.07
N GLY A 219 -18.82 -22.05 -21.18
CA GLY A 219 -20.09 -22.74 -21.47
C GLY A 219 -20.02 -24.27 -21.42
N VAL A 220 -18.87 -24.86 -21.08
CA VAL A 220 -18.72 -26.31 -20.86
C VAL A 220 -18.70 -26.62 -19.37
N SER A 221 -19.67 -27.40 -18.90
CA SER A 221 -19.84 -27.71 -17.48
C SER A 221 -19.21 -29.04 -17.06
N TYR A 222 -18.60 -29.03 -15.88
CA TYR A 222 -17.91 -30.16 -15.26
C TYR A 222 -18.45 -30.38 -13.84
N ALA A 223 -18.99 -31.56 -13.59
CA ALA A 223 -19.54 -31.91 -12.29
C ALA A 223 -18.47 -32.51 -11.37
N ILE A 224 -18.21 -31.83 -10.26
CA ILE A 224 -17.33 -32.26 -9.18
C ILE A 224 -18.18 -32.90 -8.07
N PRO A 225 -17.86 -34.14 -7.64
CA PRO A 225 -18.63 -34.80 -6.59
C PRO A 225 -18.63 -34.00 -5.28
N PRO A 226 -19.67 -34.17 -4.42
CA PRO A 226 -19.72 -33.47 -3.14
C PRO A 226 -18.56 -33.88 -2.22
N GLY A 227 -18.07 -32.94 -1.42
CA GLY A 227 -17.06 -33.19 -0.39
C GLY A 227 -15.60 -33.13 -0.85
N TYR A 228 -15.33 -32.70 -2.08
CA TYR A 228 -13.99 -32.36 -2.54
C TYR A 228 -13.64 -30.93 -2.14
N ASN A 229 -12.38 -30.71 -1.74
CA ASN A 229 -11.78 -29.38 -1.69
C ASN A 229 -11.50 -28.95 -3.13
N LEU A 230 -12.15 -27.86 -3.55
CA LEU A 230 -12.13 -27.44 -4.94
C LEU A 230 -11.15 -26.29 -5.16
N THR A 231 -10.16 -26.56 -5.99
CA THR A 231 -9.25 -25.54 -6.54
C THR A 231 -9.66 -25.22 -7.97
N ILE A 232 -9.80 -23.94 -8.28
CA ILE A 232 -10.09 -23.42 -9.63
C ILE A 232 -8.93 -22.51 -10.03
N ARG A 233 -8.40 -22.74 -11.23
CA ARG A 233 -7.30 -21.96 -11.82
C ARG A 233 -7.72 -21.42 -13.17
N GLY A 234 -7.61 -20.11 -13.38
CA GLY A 234 -7.76 -19.48 -14.69
C GLY A 234 -6.66 -19.99 -15.63
N GLY A 235 -5.42 -19.66 -15.28
CA GLY A 235 -4.23 -20.13 -15.97
C GLY A 235 -3.48 -18.95 -16.56
N GLY A 236 -3.59 -18.71 -17.86
CA GLY A 236 -3.05 -17.48 -18.45
C GLY A 236 -4.06 -16.83 -19.37
N GLY A 237 -3.99 -15.51 -19.55
CA GLY A 237 -5.05 -14.72 -20.15
C GLY A 237 -5.79 -13.93 -19.06
N ASN A 238 -6.69 -13.04 -19.47
CA ASN A 238 -7.49 -12.25 -18.53
C ASN A 238 -8.77 -13.02 -18.21
N ASP A 239 -8.78 -13.72 -17.09
CA ASP A 239 -9.82 -14.65 -16.70
C ASP A 239 -10.90 -13.99 -15.83
N THR A 240 -12.08 -14.61 -15.80
CA THR A 240 -13.14 -14.25 -14.85
C THR A 240 -13.59 -15.50 -14.11
N ILE A 241 -13.42 -15.52 -12.80
CA ILE A 241 -13.86 -16.59 -11.90
C ILE A 241 -14.99 -16.04 -11.04
N THR A 242 -16.16 -16.69 -11.07
CA THR A 242 -17.31 -16.30 -10.25
C THR A 242 -17.86 -17.49 -9.49
N VAL A 243 -17.78 -17.40 -8.16
CA VAL A 243 -18.39 -18.31 -7.20
C VAL A 243 -19.68 -17.68 -6.67
N PRO A 244 -20.74 -18.46 -6.36
CA PRO A 244 -21.94 -17.89 -5.76
C PRO A 244 -21.68 -17.37 -4.34
N GLU A 245 -22.05 -16.12 -4.06
CA GLU A 245 -22.00 -15.47 -2.73
C GLU A 245 -22.66 -16.30 -1.62
N GLY A 246 -23.68 -17.11 -1.96
CA GLY A 246 -24.36 -17.99 -0.99
C GLY A 246 -23.68 -19.34 -0.76
N SER A 247 -22.49 -19.57 -1.32
CA SER A 247 -21.80 -20.86 -1.22
C SER A 247 -21.36 -21.15 0.22
N SER A 248 -21.65 -22.37 0.66
CA SER A 248 -21.15 -22.92 1.94
C SER A 248 -19.87 -23.77 1.78
N VAL A 249 -19.35 -23.82 0.56
CA VAL A 249 -18.09 -24.48 0.21
C VAL A 249 -17.02 -23.42 0.18
N GLY A 250 -15.91 -23.63 0.91
CA GLY A 250 -14.70 -22.85 0.77
C GLY A 250 -13.90 -23.32 -0.45
N PHE A 251 -13.46 -22.39 -1.28
CA PHE A 251 -12.73 -22.61 -2.51
C PHE A 251 -11.28 -22.18 -2.40
N THR A 252 -10.45 -22.73 -3.28
CA THR A 252 -9.15 -22.15 -3.60
C THR A 252 -9.21 -21.62 -5.03
N LEU A 253 -9.08 -20.32 -5.22
CA LEU A 253 -9.19 -19.65 -6.51
C LEU A 253 -7.83 -19.07 -6.88
N SER A 254 -7.42 -19.21 -8.15
CA SER A 254 -6.21 -18.62 -8.69
C SER A 254 -6.49 -18.06 -10.07
N GLY A 255 -6.22 -16.77 -10.28
CA GLY A 255 -6.30 -16.12 -11.59
C GLY A 255 -5.22 -16.67 -12.51
N GLY A 256 -3.96 -16.40 -12.16
CA GLY A 256 -2.79 -16.91 -12.87
C GLY A 256 -2.00 -15.77 -13.49
N ALA A 257 -1.94 -15.68 -14.81
CA ALA A 257 -1.24 -14.61 -15.51
C ALA A 257 -2.18 -13.84 -16.43
N GLY A 258 -2.30 -12.53 -16.27
CA GLY A 258 -3.26 -11.67 -16.95
C GLY A 258 -3.93 -10.75 -15.94
N ASP A 259 -4.74 -9.81 -16.42
CA ASP A 259 -5.56 -8.97 -15.53
C ASP A 259 -6.87 -9.72 -15.24
N ASP A 260 -6.94 -10.41 -14.10
CA ASP A 260 -8.01 -11.34 -13.75
C ASP A 260 -9.12 -10.71 -12.92
N ARG A 261 -10.33 -11.29 -12.98
CA ARG A 261 -11.46 -10.92 -12.11
C ARG A 261 -11.92 -12.11 -11.30
N ILE A 262 -11.90 -12.00 -9.98
CA ILE A 262 -12.27 -13.11 -9.09
C ILE A 262 -13.33 -12.64 -8.11
N ASN A 263 -14.50 -13.28 -8.14
CA ASN A 263 -15.53 -13.16 -7.12
C ASN A 263 -15.62 -14.49 -6.34
N GLY A 264 -15.27 -14.45 -5.06
CA GLY A 264 -15.39 -15.58 -4.13
C GLY A 264 -16.81 -15.82 -3.64
N GLY A 265 -16.94 -16.79 -2.74
CA GLY A 265 -18.21 -17.30 -2.23
C GLY A 265 -18.63 -16.65 -0.91
N GLY A 266 -19.42 -17.37 -0.11
CA GLY A 266 -19.87 -16.93 1.21
C GLY A 266 -19.22 -17.69 2.37
N SER A 267 -18.10 -18.36 2.10
CA SER A 267 -17.34 -19.13 3.07
C SER A 267 -15.87 -18.73 2.99
N GLY A 268 -15.11 -19.04 4.04
CA GLY A 268 -13.67 -18.77 4.07
C GLY A 268 -12.92 -19.39 2.89
N ASP A 269 -12.56 -18.54 1.93
CA ASP A 269 -11.93 -18.83 0.67
C ASP A 269 -10.43 -18.51 0.72
N ARG A 270 -9.70 -19.11 -0.22
CA ARG A 270 -8.29 -18.83 -0.47
C ARG A 270 -8.19 -18.31 -1.89
N ILE A 271 -7.82 -17.06 -2.08
CA ILE A 271 -7.78 -16.43 -3.39
C ILE A 271 -6.37 -15.89 -3.70
N LEU A 272 -5.90 -16.13 -4.92
CA LEU A 272 -4.67 -15.59 -5.47
C LEU A 272 -4.96 -14.95 -6.82
N GLY A 273 -4.65 -13.67 -7.01
CA GLY A 273 -4.69 -13.01 -8.32
C GLY A 273 -3.63 -13.60 -9.24
N GLY A 274 -2.37 -13.28 -8.98
CA GLY A 274 -1.21 -13.84 -9.65
C GLY A 274 -0.35 -12.74 -10.27
N VAL A 275 -0.21 -12.75 -11.59
CA VAL A 275 0.58 -11.77 -12.35
C VAL A 275 -0.35 -10.95 -13.22
N GLY A 276 -0.40 -9.64 -13.03
CA GLY A 276 -1.28 -8.73 -13.75
C GLY A 276 -2.00 -7.82 -12.77
N ASN A 277 -2.86 -6.93 -13.25
CA ASN A 277 -3.66 -6.06 -12.39
C ASN A 277 -5.01 -6.74 -12.14
N ASP A 278 -5.15 -7.36 -10.99
CA ASP A 278 -6.28 -8.22 -10.66
C ASP A 278 -7.38 -7.47 -9.90
N GLU A 279 -8.65 -7.83 -10.14
CA GLU A 279 -9.81 -7.36 -9.37
C GLU A 279 -10.38 -8.52 -8.56
N ILE A 280 -10.23 -8.48 -7.25
CA ILE A 280 -10.66 -9.56 -6.33
C ILE A 280 -11.74 -9.05 -5.39
N LYS A 281 -12.83 -9.82 -5.28
CA LYS A 281 -13.88 -9.68 -4.26
C LYS A 281 -13.95 -11.01 -3.52
N ALA A 282 -13.56 -11.02 -2.25
CA ALA A 282 -13.37 -12.24 -1.47
C ALA A 282 -14.71 -12.87 -1.08
N GLY A 283 -15.67 -12.04 -0.67
CA GLY A 283 -17.04 -12.45 -0.47
C GLY A 283 -17.41 -12.52 1.00
N GLY A 284 -18.25 -13.47 1.39
CA GLY A 284 -18.52 -13.70 2.80
C GLY A 284 -17.55 -14.72 3.40
N GLY A 285 -17.29 -14.62 4.69
CA GLY A 285 -16.43 -15.54 5.43
C GLY A 285 -15.04 -14.96 5.67
N ASN A 286 -14.24 -15.68 6.45
CA ASN A 286 -12.88 -15.24 6.81
C ASN A 286 -11.90 -15.74 5.75
N ASP A 287 -11.47 -14.85 4.88
CA ASP A 287 -10.75 -15.17 3.65
C ASP A 287 -9.23 -14.99 3.80
N TYR A 288 -8.51 -15.59 2.85
CA TYR A 288 -7.07 -15.43 2.71
C TYR A 288 -6.75 -15.08 1.26
N VAL A 289 -6.41 -13.82 1.02
CA VAL A 289 -6.32 -13.21 -0.32
C VAL A 289 -4.92 -12.68 -0.57
N SER A 290 -4.40 -12.92 -1.77
CA SER A 290 -3.16 -12.29 -2.26
C SER A 290 -3.39 -11.75 -3.66
N GLY A 291 -3.03 -10.49 -3.91
CA GLY A 291 -3.02 -9.88 -5.25
C GLY A 291 -1.93 -10.51 -6.10
N GLY A 292 -0.68 -10.37 -5.66
CA GLY A 292 0.47 -10.98 -6.31
C GLY A 292 1.39 -9.91 -6.87
N SER A 293 1.50 -9.79 -8.20
CA SER A 293 2.30 -8.76 -8.83
C SER A 293 1.48 -7.98 -9.85
N GLY A 294 1.50 -6.66 -9.76
CA GLY A 294 0.69 -5.75 -10.55
C GLY A 294 0.01 -4.75 -9.62
N ASN A 295 -0.85 -3.89 -10.16
CA ASN A 295 -1.63 -2.97 -9.34
C ASN A 295 -3.00 -3.61 -9.09
N ASP A 296 -3.16 -4.24 -7.94
CA ASP A 296 -4.31 -5.06 -7.63
C ASP A 296 -5.39 -4.28 -6.87
N TYR A 297 -6.64 -4.56 -7.20
CA TYR A 297 -7.81 -4.11 -6.43
C TYR A 297 -8.38 -5.29 -5.66
N MET A 298 -8.49 -5.16 -4.34
CA MET A 298 -9.04 -6.23 -3.50
C MET A 298 -10.06 -5.71 -2.49
N ASP A 299 -11.15 -6.46 -2.34
CA ASP A 299 -12.21 -6.23 -1.36
C ASP A 299 -12.51 -7.50 -0.55
N GLY A 300 -12.33 -7.45 0.76
CA GLY A 300 -12.60 -8.53 1.72
C GLY A 300 -14.09 -8.80 1.90
N GLN A 301 -14.90 -7.75 2.04
CA GLN A 301 -16.34 -7.77 2.33
C GLN A 301 -16.69 -8.21 3.76
N ASP A 302 -17.36 -9.36 3.96
CA ASP A 302 -17.88 -9.76 5.28
C ASP A 302 -16.99 -10.84 5.89
N GLY A 303 -16.27 -10.57 6.97
CA GLY A 303 -15.52 -11.58 7.71
C GLY A 303 -14.19 -11.06 8.21
N ASP A 304 -13.48 -11.85 9.04
CA ASP A 304 -12.13 -11.43 9.48
C ASP A 304 -11.09 -11.91 8.46
N ASP A 305 -10.68 -11.02 7.56
CA ASP A 305 -9.89 -11.35 6.39
C ASP A 305 -8.39 -11.18 6.60
N ARG A 306 -7.62 -11.85 5.73
CA ARG A 306 -6.17 -11.64 5.61
C ARG A 306 -5.82 -11.37 4.16
N MET A 307 -5.40 -10.15 3.87
CA MET A 307 -5.16 -9.69 2.51
C MET A 307 -3.73 -9.16 2.35
N PHE A 308 -3.10 -9.51 1.22
CA PHE A 308 -1.74 -9.12 0.88
C PHE A 308 -1.74 -8.57 -0.56
N GLY A 309 -1.35 -7.31 -0.74
CA GLY A 309 -1.17 -6.68 -2.07
C GLY A 309 -0.12 -7.42 -2.87
N GLY A 310 1.12 -7.32 -2.40
CA GLY A 310 2.26 -7.96 -3.03
C GLY A 310 3.19 -6.91 -3.61
N SER A 311 3.39 -6.89 -4.91
CA SER A 311 4.21 -5.86 -5.55
C SER A 311 3.41 -5.04 -6.55
N GLY A 312 3.51 -3.72 -6.46
CA GLY A 312 2.79 -2.78 -7.31
C GLY A 312 1.89 -1.90 -6.46
N ARG A 313 1.15 -0.99 -7.10
CA ARG A 313 0.32 -0.02 -6.37
C ARG A 313 -1.06 -0.60 -6.12
N ASP A 314 -1.23 -1.18 -4.95
CA ASP A 314 -2.42 -1.94 -4.62
C ASP A 314 -3.47 -1.10 -3.87
N THR A 315 -4.73 -1.49 -4.01
CA THR A 315 -5.87 -0.91 -3.31
C THR A 315 -6.63 -2.01 -2.57
N LEU A 316 -6.58 -1.98 -1.23
CA LEU A 316 -7.16 -3.00 -0.36
C LEU A 316 -8.27 -2.39 0.51
N TYR A 317 -9.45 -3.01 0.49
CA TYR A 317 -10.54 -2.74 1.42
C TYR A 317 -10.82 -4.01 2.24
N GLY A 318 -10.72 -3.95 3.58
CA GLY A 318 -11.15 -5.02 4.49
C GLY A 318 -12.68 -5.08 4.63
N LEU A 319 -13.28 -3.90 4.87
CA LEU A 319 -14.71 -3.66 5.07
C LEU A 319 -15.27 -4.14 6.41
N ASN A 320 -15.97 -5.26 6.52
CA ASN A 320 -16.62 -5.66 7.78
C ASN A 320 -15.86 -6.83 8.42
N GLY A 321 -15.27 -6.64 9.60
CA GLY A 321 -14.63 -7.71 10.36
C GLY A 321 -13.32 -7.24 10.99
N ASP A 322 -12.65 -8.09 11.76
CA ASP A 322 -11.34 -7.76 12.33
C ASP A 322 -10.22 -8.14 11.36
N ASP A 323 -9.88 -7.24 10.44
CA ASP A 323 -9.08 -7.54 9.26
C ASP A 323 -7.57 -7.41 9.47
N ARG A 324 -6.82 -8.10 8.60
CA ARG A 324 -5.36 -7.97 8.49
C ARG A 324 -4.96 -7.68 7.07
N LEU A 325 -4.51 -6.46 6.83
CA LEU A 325 -4.14 -5.97 5.51
C LEU A 325 -2.63 -5.70 5.44
N SER A 326 -2.00 -6.06 4.33
CA SER A 326 -0.61 -5.73 4.01
C SER A 326 -0.53 -5.23 2.58
N GLY A 327 0.00 -4.02 2.35
CA GLY A 327 0.22 -3.47 1.02
C GLY A 327 1.34 -4.22 0.30
N GLY A 328 2.58 -4.00 0.72
CA GLY A 328 3.74 -4.72 0.19
C GLY A 328 4.79 -3.77 -0.37
N ASP A 329 5.12 -3.92 -1.65
CA ASP A 329 6.06 -3.05 -2.35
C ASP A 329 5.32 -2.00 -3.18
N ASP A 330 5.83 -0.77 -3.22
CA ASP A 330 5.29 0.41 -3.91
C ASP A 330 4.17 1.14 -3.12
N GLN A 331 3.58 2.19 -3.70
CA GLN A 331 2.64 3.07 -3.00
C GLN A 331 1.23 2.47 -3.00
N ASP A 332 0.78 2.05 -1.81
CA ASP A 332 -0.49 1.36 -1.59
C ASP A 332 -1.57 2.22 -0.91
N TYR A 333 -2.83 1.81 -1.09
CA TYR A 333 -3.98 2.31 -0.33
C TYR A 333 -4.65 1.17 0.44
N LEU A 334 -4.73 1.29 1.77
CA LEU A 334 -5.36 0.31 2.66
C LEU A 334 -6.49 0.97 3.46
N GLU A 335 -7.68 0.38 3.42
CA GLU A 335 -8.86 0.76 4.23
C GLU A 335 -9.29 -0.45 5.07
N GLY A 336 -9.20 -0.36 6.40
CA GLY A 336 -9.65 -1.40 7.35
C GLY A 336 -11.16 -1.56 7.28
N GLY A 337 -11.89 -0.49 7.59
CA GLY A 337 -13.35 -0.46 7.47
C GLY A 337 -14.02 -0.46 8.83
N LYS A 338 -14.72 -1.54 9.21
CA LYS A 338 -15.35 -1.71 10.52
C LYS A 338 -14.76 -2.93 11.21
N GLY A 339 -14.21 -2.74 12.40
CA GLY A 339 -13.69 -3.81 13.24
C GLY A 339 -12.44 -3.36 13.96
N GLU A 340 -11.77 -4.27 14.68
CA GLU A 340 -10.42 -3.98 15.18
C GLU A 340 -9.38 -4.44 14.16
N ASP A 341 -8.97 -3.51 13.29
CA ASP A 341 -8.16 -3.82 12.12
C ASP A 341 -6.66 -3.71 12.39
N MET A 342 -5.88 -4.40 11.55
CA MET A 342 -4.43 -4.36 11.57
C MET A 342 -3.87 -4.16 10.16
N LEU A 343 -3.29 -3.00 9.92
CA LEU A 343 -2.82 -2.55 8.62
C LEU A 343 -1.29 -2.41 8.62
N TYR A 344 -0.64 -2.95 7.59
CA TYR A 344 0.79 -2.77 7.30
C TYR A 344 0.96 -2.19 5.90
N GLY A 345 1.55 -1.01 5.76
CA GLY A 345 1.81 -0.41 4.44
C GLY A 345 2.87 -1.20 3.70
N GLY A 346 4.08 -1.23 4.26
CA GLY A 346 5.18 -2.02 3.71
C GLY A 346 6.33 -1.13 3.28
N SER A 347 6.69 -1.15 2.01
CA SER A 347 7.68 -0.24 1.44
C SER A 347 7.03 0.60 0.36
N GLY A 348 7.16 1.92 0.44
CA GLY A 348 6.38 2.81 -0.41
C GLY A 348 5.91 4.01 0.38
N ASN A 349 5.25 4.95 -0.29
CA ASN A 349 4.61 6.07 0.41
C ASN A 349 3.14 5.73 0.55
N ASP A 350 2.76 5.07 1.64
CA ASP A 350 1.46 4.41 1.73
C ASP A 350 0.38 5.31 2.34
N VAL A 351 -0.87 5.04 1.99
CA VAL A 351 -2.05 5.69 2.57
C VAL A 351 -2.87 4.64 3.30
N LEU A 352 -3.02 4.79 4.62
CA LEU A 352 -3.69 3.80 5.47
C LEU A 352 -4.84 4.45 6.24
N SER A 353 -6.01 3.84 6.23
CA SER A 353 -7.19 4.25 7.00
C SER A 353 -7.66 3.08 7.85
N GLY A 354 -7.68 3.22 9.19
CA GLY A 354 -8.22 2.21 10.09
C GLY A 354 -9.74 2.08 9.92
N GLY A 355 -10.42 3.22 9.90
CA GLY A 355 -11.86 3.28 9.67
C GLY A 355 -12.60 3.38 11.00
N ARG A 356 -13.30 2.34 11.41
CA ARG A 356 -14.06 2.29 12.66
C ARG A 356 -13.58 1.13 13.52
N GLY A 357 -13.28 1.42 14.78
CA GLY A 357 -12.86 0.46 15.78
C GLY A 357 -11.54 0.86 16.40
N ASP A 358 -10.94 -0.03 17.19
CA ASP A 358 -9.65 0.26 17.84
C ASP A 358 -8.52 -0.34 16.99
N ASP A 359 -7.97 0.46 16.07
CA ASP A 359 -7.14 -0.04 14.98
C ASP A 359 -5.63 0.00 15.27
N LYS A 360 -4.87 -0.83 14.56
CA LYS A 360 -3.40 -0.82 14.57
C LYS A 360 -2.85 -0.59 13.17
N ILE A 361 -2.21 0.55 12.99
CA ILE A 361 -1.69 1.00 11.70
C ILE A 361 -0.16 1.10 11.77
N PHE A 362 0.52 0.42 10.85
CA PHE A 362 1.96 0.44 10.68
C PHE A 362 2.30 0.88 9.26
N GLY A 363 2.89 2.07 9.08
CA GLY A 363 3.22 2.60 7.75
C GLY A 363 4.31 1.77 7.07
N GLY A 364 5.48 1.64 7.71
CA GLY A 364 6.59 0.87 7.18
C GLY A 364 7.74 1.77 6.76
N ALA A 365 8.20 1.65 5.51
CA ALA A 365 9.30 2.42 4.97
C ALA A 365 8.83 3.32 3.83
N GLY A 366 9.10 4.62 3.92
CA GLY A 366 8.68 5.66 3.00
C GLY A 366 7.89 6.74 3.73
N ASP A 367 7.42 7.74 3.00
CA ASP A 367 6.66 8.86 3.59
C ASP A 367 5.17 8.50 3.65
N ASP A 368 4.72 7.96 4.78
CA ASP A 368 3.37 7.40 4.93
C ASP A 368 2.33 8.42 5.46
N VAL A 369 1.07 8.21 5.09
CA VAL A 369 -0.07 8.96 5.63
C VAL A 369 -1.08 7.99 6.26
N SER A 370 -1.32 8.14 7.56
CA SER A 370 -2.27 7.29 8.29
C SER A 370 -3.45 8.09 8.84
N TYR A 371 -4.66 7.56 8.69
CA TYR A 371 -5.90 8.01 9.29
C TYR A 371 -6.36 6.94 10.29
N GLY A 372 -6.40 7.25 11.58
CA GLY A 372 -6.90 6.33 12.61
C GLY A 372 -8.37 6.03 12.37
N GLY A 373 -9.18 7.09 12.36
CA GLY A 373 -10.61 6.99 12.16
C GLY A 373 -11.36 7.13 13.48
N LEU A 374 -12.44 6.39 13.64
CA LEU A 374 -13.28 6.40 14.84
C LEU A 374 -12.86 5.29 15.80
N GLY A 375 -12.30 5.65 16.95
CA GLY A 375 -11.96 4.69 18.00
C GLY A 375 -10.70 5.07 18.74
N SER A 376 -10.11 4.11 19.44
CA SER A 376 -8.83 4.29 20.14
C SER A 376 -7.70 3.64 19.36
N ASP A 377 -7.13 4.39 18.42
CA ASP A 377 -6.19 3.86 17.45
C ASP A 377 -4.73 3.91 17.90
N VAL A 378 -3.92 3.09 17.23
CA VAL A 378 -2.46 3.11 17.35
C VAL A 378 -1.85 3.18 15.96
N ALA A 379 -1.30 4.35 15.61
CA ALA A 379 -0.54 4.54 14.39
C ALA A 379 0.97 4.65 14.67
N ILE A 380 1.77 3.88 13.92
CA ILE A 380 3.23 3.93 13.91
C ILE A 380 3.65 4.11 12.44
N GLY A 381 4.15 5.30 12.08
CA GLY A 381 4.59 5.62 10.70
C GLY A 381 5.73 4.71 10.27
N GLY A 382 6.94 4.92 10.80
CA GLY A 382 8.05 4.00 10.58
C GLY A 382 9.29 4.76 10.13
N GLY A 383 9.84 4.37 8.98
CA GLY A 383 11.01 5.03 8.41
C GLY A 383 10.61 5.98 7.30
N GLY A 384 10.71 7.29 7.51
CA GLY A 384 10.36 8.30 6.52
C GLY A 384 9.83 9.56 7.19
N ALA A 385 9.19 10.44 6.41
CA ALA A 385 8.51 11.62 6.89
C ALA A 385 6.99 11.39 6.97
N ASP A 386 6.57 10.69 8.01
CA ASP A 386 5.19 10.21 8.16
C ASP A 386 4.25 11.29 8.70
N THR A 387 2.97 11.20 8.33
CA THR A 387 1.87 12.02 8.87
C THR A 387 0.75 11.13 9.40
N SER A 388 0.31 11.38 10.64
CA SER A 388 -0.83 10.67 11.23
C SER A 388 -1.93 11.63 11.67
N TYR A 389 -3.17 11.25 11.36
CA TYR A 389 -4.41 11.94 11.71
C TYR A 389 -5.29 10.99 12.55
N ASP A 390 -5.79 11.46 13.70
CA ASP A 390 -6.59 10.66 14.64
C ASP A 390 -7.65 11.56 15.32
N ASP A 391 -8.83 10.99 15.64
CA ASP A 391 -9.95 11.66 16.33
C ASP A 391 -9.75 11.79 17.83
N SER A 392 -8.95 10.90 18.39
CA SER A 392 -8.69 10.76 19.81
C SER A 392 -7.20 10.93 20.04
N PRO A 393 -6.75 11.66 21.07
CA PRO A 393 -5.32 11.80 21.32
C PRO A 393 -4.73 10.43 21.69
N ALA A 394 -4.14 9.74 20.72
CA ALA A 394 -3.56 8.44 20.91
C ALA A 394 -2.35 8.53 21.85
N LYS A 395 -2.16 7.49 22.66
CA LYS A 395 -0.96 7.34 23.48
C LYS A 395 0.10 6.61 22.67
N GLY A 396 0.87 7.31 21.81
CA GLY A 396 1.85 6.56 21.02
C GLY A 396 2.95 7.28 20.24
N SER A 397 2.65 8.32 19.45
CA SER A 397 3.57 8.73 18.36
C SER A 397 4.15 10.13 18.52
N SER A 398 5.37 10.33 18.00
CA SER A 398 6.16 11.56 18.18
C SER A 398 5.95 12.64 17.10
N ASN A 399 5.04 12.47 16.14
CA ASN A 399 4.79 13.43 15.04
C ASN A 399 3.30 13.58 14.66
N GLU A 400 2.39 13.41 15.63
CA GLU A 400 0.94 13.46 15.40
C GLU A 400 0.43 14.89 15.12
N LYS A 401 -0.49 15.03 14.17
CA LYS A 401 -1.33 16.21 14.03
C LYS A 401 -2.74 15.84 14.48
N ASP A 402 -3.11 16.22 15.69
CA ASP A 402 -4.48 16.07 16.20
C ASP A 402 -5.48 16.63 15.16
N VAL A 403 -6.43 15.80 14.72
CA VAL A 403 -7.57 16.25 13.92
C VAL A 403 -8.80 16.17 14.81
N THR A 404 -9.38 17.30 15.14
CA THR A 404 -10.69 17.29 15.81
C THR A 404 -11.73 16.80 14.80
N VAL A 405 -12.24 15.58 14.97
CA VAL A 405 -13.41 15.10 14.22
C VAL A 405 -14.64 15.89 14.64
N GLU A 406 -15.23 16.63 13.70
CA GLU A 406 -16.37 17.52 13.95
C GLU A 406 -17.68 17.08 13.27
N ILE A 407 -17.72 15.97 12.51
CA ILE A 407 -18.92 15.54 11.77
C ILE A 407 -19.44 14.21 12.32
N PRO A 408 -20.61 14.19 12.99
CA PRO A 408 -21.22 12.97 13.49
C PRO A 408 -21.54 11.97 12.36
N GLU A 409 -21.40 10.68 12.67
CA GLU A 409 -21.75 9.55 11.80
C GLU A 409 -23.17 9.65 11.24
N ASP A 410 -24.12 10.08 12.09
CA ASP A 410 -25.48 10.41 11.68
C ASP A 410 -25.46 11.76 10.94
N THR A 411 -25.08 11.71 9.67
CA THR A 411 -25.18 12.81 8.72
C THR A 411 -26.50 12.66 7.95
N PRO A 412 -27.67 13.06 8.48
CA PRO A 412 -28.99 12.69 7.94
C PRO A 412 -29.24 13.20 6.52
N PHE A 413 -28.41 14.11 6.01
CA PHE A 413 -28.53 14.69 4.68
C PHE A 413 -27.78 13.91 3.60
N VAL A 414 -26.87 12.98 3.96
CA VAL A 414 -26.18 12.11 3.00
C VAL A 414 -26.85 10.75 3.00
N LYS A 415 -27.20 10.26 1.82
CA LYS A 415 -27.81 8.94 1.62
C LYS A 415 -27.02 8.14 0.61
N VAL A 416 -26.62 6.92 0.98
CA VAL A 416 -25.99 5.96 0.06
C VAL A 416 -27.03 4.93 -0.41
N GLU A 417 -27.14 4.70 -1.72
CA GLU A 417 -28.11 3.77 -2.32
C GLU A 417 -27.46 2.87 -3.38
N GLY A 418 -27.53 1.55 -3.20
CA GLY A 418 -26.98 0.58 -4.15
C GLY A 418 -27.08 -0.86 -3.67
N SER A 419 -26.26 -1.72 -4.27
CA SER A 419 -25.89 -3.04 -3.75
C SER A 419 -25.28 -2.94 -2.34
N LYS A 420 -25.25 -4.06 -1.61
CA LYS A 420 -24.73 -4.08 -0.23
C LYS A 420 -23.26 -3.67 -0.22
N GLU A 421 -22.51 -4.25 -1.15
CA GLU A 421 -21.09 -4.07 -1.36
C GLU A 421 -20.77 -2.60 -1.71
N PHE A 422 -21.58 -1.99 -2.59
CA PHE A 422 -21.45 -0.58 -2.90
C PHE A 422 -21.64 0.33 -1.68
N VAL A 423 -22.67 0.04 -0.87
CA VAL A 423 -22.95 0.82 0.34
C VAL A 423 -21.79 0.72 1.31
N GLU A 424 -21.26 -0.48 1.54
CA GLU A 424 -20.16 -0.72 2.48
C GLU A 424 -18.88 0.00 2.06
N ARG A 425 -18.47 -0.11 0.79
CA ARG A 425 -17.31 0.62 0.26
C ARG A 425 -17.47 2.13 0.30
N THR A 426 -18.64 2.63 -0.07
CA THR A 426 -18.89 4.08 -0.08
C THR A 426 -18.94 4.65 1.34
N GLU A 427 -19.46 3.91 2.32
CA GLU A 427 -19.41 4.32 3.72
C GLU A 427 -17.97 4.31 4.26
N ALA A 428 -17.14 3.34 3.89
CA ALA A 428 -15.72 3.34 4.22
C ALA A 428 -15.00 4.56 3.64
N ASP A 429 -15.23 4.89 2.35
CA ASP A 429 -14.69 6.12 1.74
C ASP A 429 -15.17 7.39 2.47
N LEU A 430 -16.43 7.43 2.90
CA LEU A 430 -16.96 8.55 3.69
C LEU A 430 -16.34 8.62 5.08
N ASP A 431 -16.07 7.49 5.73
CA ASP A 431 -15.38 7.43 7.01
C ASP A 431 -13.93 7.90 6.90
N MET A 432 -13.21 7.51 5.84
CA MET A 432 -11.89 8.06 5.58
C MET A 432 -11.94 9.58 5.33
N LEU A 433 -12.91 10.08 4.57
CA LEU A 433 -13.11 11.53 4.40
C LEU A 433 -13.45 12.23 5.73
N ARG A 434 -14.13 11.57 6.67
CA ARG A 434 -14.37 12.11 8.03
C ARG A 434 -13.09 12.12 8.87
N ALA A 435 -12.15 11.21 8.65
CA ALA A 435 -10.84 11.20 9.29
C ALA A 435 -9.85 12.21 8.66
N SER A 436 -10.08 12.58 7.39
CA SER A 436 -9.27 13.54 6.64
C SER A 436 -9.56 15.01 6.97
N PRO A 437 -8.57 15.87 7.24
CA PRO A 437 -8.77 17.33 7.33
C PRO A 437 -9.42 17.95 6.09
N THR A 438 -9.09 17.45 4.89
CA THR A 438 -9.66 17.91 3.62
C THR A 438 -11.09 17.41 3.46
N GLY A 439 -11.34 16.12 3.72
CA GLY A 439 -12.68 15.55 3.68
C GLY A 439 -13.63 16.18 4.70
N GLN A 440 -13.17 16.45 5.93
CA GLN A 440 -13.96 17.15 6.95
C GLN A 440 -14.39 18.54 6.51
N ARG A 441 -13.50 19.32 5.88
CA ARG A 441 -13.87 20.63 5.35
C ARG A 441 -14.96 20.48 4.29
N GLN A 442 -14.80 19.51 3.40
CA GLN A 442 -15.76 19.23 2.34
C GLN A 442 -17.13 18.86 2.90
N LEU A 443 -17.20 17.83 3.73
CA LEU A 443 -18.44 17.32 4.34
C LEU A 443 -19.08 18.37 5.27
N GLY A 444 -18.27 19.11 6.04
CA GLY A 444 -18.74 20.15 6.96
C GLY A 444 -19.34 21.34 6.23
N SER A 445 -18.82 21.68 5.05
CA SER A 445 -19.40 22.69 4.16
C SER A 445 -20.81 22.28 3.70
N LEU A 446 -21.00 21.01 3.36
CA LEU A 446 -22.29 20.47 2.94
C LEU A 446 -23.29 20.43 4.11
N GLN A 447 -22.85 20.00 5.30
CA GLN A 447 -23.66 20.02 6.53
C GLN A 447 -24.12 21.45 6.86
N ALA A 448 -23.21 22.43 6.84
CA ALA A 448 -23.54 23.82 7.10
C ALA A 448 -24.58 24.36 6.10
N SER A 449 -24.48 23.96 4.82
CA SER A 449 -25.50 24.34 3.84
C SER A 449 -26.83 23.61 4.07
N HIS A 450 -26.83 22.35 4.47
CA HIS A 450 -28.03 21.61 4.84
C HIS A 450 -28.74 22.30 6.01
N ASP A 451 -28.06 22.53 7.12
CA ASP A 451 -28.62 23.13 8.33
C ASP A 451 -29.21 24.51 8.06
N LEU A 452 -28.48 25.34 7.31
CA LEU A 452 -28.96 26.67 6.93
C LEU A 452 -30.23 26.58 6.08
N SER A 453 -30.28 25.66 5.12
CA SER A 453 -31.41 25.49 4.22
C SER A 453 -32.66 24.91 4.92
N ALA A 454 -32.46 24.04 5.91
CA ALA A 454 -33.52 23.48 6.75
C ALA A 454 -34.25 24.56 7.57
N LEU A 455 -33.54 25.61 8.03
CA LEU A 455 -34.16 26.77 8.70
C LEU A 455 -35.20 27.50 7.82
N PHE A 456 -35.10 27.35 6.49
CA PHE A 456 -36.02 27.93 5.52
C PHE A 456 -36.96 26.89 4.88
N GLY A 457 -36.99 25.65 5.41
CA GLY A 457 -37.85 24.57 4.92
C GLY A 457 -37.45 24.00 3.56
N ARG A 458 -36.16 24.13 3.19
CA ARG A 458 -35.59 23.64 1.92
C ARG A 458 -34.40 22.72 2.22
N GLU A 459 -34.65 21.60 2.89
CA GLU A 459 -33.60 20.68 3.37
C GLU A 459 -32.74 20.16 2.20
N LYS A 460 -31.55 20.73 2.04
CA LYS A 460 -30.62 20.28 0.99
C LYS A 460 -30.08 18.90 1.29
N THR A 461 -30.05 17.99 0.32
CA THR A 461 -29.57 16.61 0.56
C THR A 461 -28.61 16.15 -0.52
N LEU A 462 -27.81 15.14 -0.20
CA LEU A 462 -26.91 14.45 -1.11
C LEU A 462 -27.30 12.97 -1.17
N THR A 463 -27.52 12.44 -2.37
CA THR A 463 -27.64 11.00 -2.60
C THR A 463 -26.45 10.50 -3.40
N ILE A 464 -25.67 9.59 -2.83
CA ILE A 464 -24.62 8.87 -3.53
C ILE A 464 -25.21 7.53 -3.95
N SER A 465 -25.20 7.22 -5.25
CA SER A 465 -25.83 6.01 -5.76
C SER A 465 -24.91 5.20 -6.63
N GLU A 466 -25.02 3.89 -6.53
CA GLU A 466 -24.24 2.94 -7.32
C GLU A 466 -24.39 3.22 -8.81
N TYR A 467 -23.25 3.33 -9.48
CA TYR A 467 -23.18 3.43 -10.91
C TYR A 467 -22.72 2.10 -11.49
N GLN A 468 -23.66 1.37 -12.09
CA GLN A 468 -23.32 0.19 -12.88
C GLN A 468 -23.00 0.64 -14.30
N GLN A 469 -21.71 0.64 -14.64
CA GLN A 469 -21.25 1.01 -15.96
C GLN A 469 -21.83 0.04 -17.00
N ARG A 470 -22.79 0.52 -17.81
CA ARG A 470 -23.38 -0.29 -18.90
C ARG A 470 -22.66 -0.08 -20.23
N ASN A 471 -21.86 0.98 -20.31
CA ASN A 471 -21.12 1.40 -21.48
C ASN A 471 -19.71 1.84 -21.04
N PRO A 472 -18.63 1.24 -21.56
CA PRO A 472 -17.26 1.59 -21.20
C PRO A 472 -16.89 3.06 -21.43
N ASP A 473 -17.62 3.75 -22.31
CA ASP A 473 -17.41 5.18 -22.61
C ASP A 473 -18.15 6.13 -21.65
N ASP A 474 -18.99 5.62 -20.76
CA ASP A 474 -19.69 6.46 -19.79
C ASP A 474 -18.75 6.82 -18.62
N TYR A 475 -18.89 8.05 -18.10
CA TYR A 475 -18.18 8.49 -16.89
C TYR A 475 -18.45 7.56 -15.71
N ASN A 476 -17.37 7.11 -15.05
CA ASN A 476 -17.42 6.21 -13.90
C ASN A 476 -17.92 6.89 -12.61
N SER A 477 -17.88 8.21 -12.61
CA SER A 477 -18.45 9.05 -11.56
C SER A 477 -19.12 10.28 -12.17
N LYS A 478 -20.18 10.78 -11.53
CA LYS A 478 -20.85 12.01 -11.96
C LYS A 478 -21.73 12.63 -10.88
N ALA A 479 -21.47 13.88 -10.55
CA ALA A 479 -22.33 14.72 -9.75
C ALA A 479 -23.40 15.45 -10.60
N SER A 480 -24.53 15.74 -9.98
CA SER A 480 -25.63 16.49 -10.58
C SER A 480 -26.47 17.16 -9.50
N ALA A 481 -27.12 18.26 -9.87
CA ALA A 481 -28.12 18.92 -9.04
C ALA A 481 -29.53 18.72 -9.62
N SER A 482 -30.50 18.54 -8.75
CA SER A 482 -31.92 18.57 -9.09
C SER A 482 -32.33 19.96 -9.62
N PRO A 483 -33.43 20.04 -10.40
CA PRO A 483 -33.94 21.32 -10.89
C PRO A 483 -34.35 22.32 -9.80
N ASP A 484 -34.64 21.86 -8.58
CA ASP A 484 -34.96 22.72 -7.44
C ASP A 484 -33.72 23.34 -6.77
N GLY A 485 -32.53 22.86 -7.12
CA GLY A 485 -31.25 23.32 -6.59
C GLY A 485 -30.94 22.87 -5.16
N ASP A 486 -31.79 22.02 -4.58
CA ASP A 486 -31.67 21.59 -3.19
C ASP A 486 -31.20 20.14 -3.04
N HIS A 487 -31.36 19.29 -4.06
CA HIS A 487 -31.01 17.86 -3.98
C HIS A 487 -29.88 17.52 -4.93
N TYR A 488 -28.77 17.04 -4.39
CA TYR A 488 -27.60 16.66 -5.16
C TYR A 488 -27.52 15.15 -5.29
N LYS A 489 -27.02 14.68 -6.44
CA LYS A 489 -26.84 13.26 -6.70
C LYS A 489 -25.46 13.01 -7.29
N VAL A 490 -24.71 12.13 -6.64
CA VAL A 490 -23.46 11.56 -7.15
C VAL A 490 -23.72 10.13 -7.59
N LYS A 491 -23.35 9.82 -8.82
CA LYS A 491 -23.21 8.45 -9.32
C LYS A 491 -21.75 8.05 -9.17
N TYR A 492 -21.48 6.90 -8.60
CA TYR A 492 -20.12 6.53 -8.18
C TYR A 492 -19.88 5.02 -8.39
N LEU A 493 -18.69 4.67 -8.85
CA LEU A 493 -18.18 3.30 -8.95
C LEU A 493 -16.90 3.20 -8.09
N PRO A 494 -16.97 2.61 -6.87
CA PRO A 494 -15.88 2.62 -5.89
C PRO A 494 -14.76 1.61 -6.20
N THR A 495 -14.77 1.00 -7.38
CA THR A 495 -13.91 -0.14 -7.72
C THR A 495 -12.85 0.23 -8.76
N PHE A 496 -12.77 1.51 -9.14
CA PHE A 496 -12.02 1.95 -10.31
C PHE A 496 -11.03 3.05 -9.90
N ASP A 497 -9.73 2.81 -10.09
CA ASP A 497 -8.67 3.81 -9.98
C ASP A 497 -8.61 4.66 -11.27
N ASP A 498 -9.57 5.59 -11.43
CA ASP A 498 -9.76 6.36 -12.70
C ASP A 498 -8.92 7.63 -12.77
N PHE A 499 -8.47 8.13 -11.63
CA PHE A 499 -7.93 9.48 -11.57
C PHE A 499 -6.41 9.49 -11.69
N ARG A 500 -5.85 8.49 -12.41
CA ARG A 500 -4.42 8.38 -12.73
C ARG A 500 -3.58 8.15 -11.49
N GLY A 501 -3.90 7.09 -10.76
CA GLY A 501 -3.15 6.63 -9.60
C GLY A 501 -3.56 7.33 -8.32
N GLY A 502 -4.86 7.45 -8.09
CA GLY A 502 -5.42 7.89 -6.80
C GLY A 502 -6.58 6.98 -6.41
N PRO A 503 -6.70 6.60 -5.12
CA PRO A 503 -7.66 5.60 -4.66
C PRO A 503 -9.12 6.06 -4.88
N PRO A 504 -10.11 5.13 -4.86
CA PRO A 504 -11.52 5.44 -5.15
C PRO A 504 -12.07 6.66 -4.39
N VAL A 505 -11.74 6.80 -3.11
CA VAL A 505 -12.11 7.97 -2.30
C VAL A 505 -11.67 9.34 -2.87
N VAL A 506 -10.59 9.40 -3.65
CA VAL A 506 -10.17 10.63 -4.35
C VAL A 506 -11.16 10.99 -5.47
N VAL A 507 -11.73 9.99 -6.14
CA VAL A 507 -12.84 10.15 -7.08
C VAL A 507 -14.06 10.72 -6.36
N LEU A 508 -14.41 10.15 -5.21
CA LEU A 508 -15.55 10.62 -4.43
C LEU A 508 -15.36 12.09 -4.02
N GLN A 509 -14.16 12.46 -3.55
CA GLN A 509 -13.81 13.84 -3.22
C GLN A 509 -13.95 14.78 -4.42
N HIS A 510 -13.55 14.35 -5.62
CA HIS A 510 -13.73 15.11 -6.86
C HIS A 510 -15.21 15.42 -7.10
N GLU A 511 -16.08 14.41 -7.01
CA GLU A 511 -17.53 14.59 -7.21
C GLU A 511 -18.17 15.46 -6.12
N LEU A 512 -17.69 15.35 -4.87
CA LEU A 512 -18.10 16.27 -3.82
C LEU A 512 -17.67 17.71 -4.12
N GLY A 513 -16.56 17.92 -4.81
CA GLY A 513 -16.16 19.23 -5.35
C GLY A 513 -17.23 19.84 -6.27
N HIS A 514 -17.80 19.06 -7.19
CA HIS A 514 -18.95 19.52 -7.99
C HIS A 514 -20.18 19.83 -7.14
N VAL A 515 -20.44 19.02 -6.10
CA VAL A 515 -21.53 19.27 -5.13
C VAL A 515 -21.33 20.59 -4.38
N HIS A 516 -20.08 20.92 -4.02
CA HIS A 516 -19.72 22.22 -3.46
C HIS A 516 -20.11 23.35 -4.43
N ASP A 517 -19.75 23.21 -5.70
CA ASP A 517 -20.04 24.21 -6.72
C ASP A 517 -21.54 24.43 -6.96
N PHE A 518 -22.34 23.35 -6.97
CA PHE A 518 -23.80 23.46 -7.01
C PHE A 518 -24.36 24.15 -5.76
N THR A 519 -23.76 23.87 -4.59
CA THR A 519 -24.20 24.38 -3.30
C THR A 519 -24.03 25.90 -3.19
N TYR A 520 -22.89 26.41 -3.68
CA TYR A 520 -22.53 27.82 -3.57
C TYR A 520 -22.73 28.63 -4.86
N GLY A 521 -23.16 27.98 -5.94
CA GLY A 521 -23.42 28.63 -7.23
C GLY A 521 -22.14 29.12 -7.92
N THR A 522 -21.07 28.33 -7.79
CA THR A 522 -19.71 28.62 -8.31
C THR A 522 -19.34 27.79 -9.53
N LEU A 523 -20.20 26.84 -9.93
CA LEU A 523 -20.03 25.99 -11.10
C LEU A 523 -19.85 26.80 -12.40
N ARG A 524 -18.88 26.39 -13.22
CA ARG A 524 -18.60 26.98 -14.54
C ARG A 524 -18.67 25.93 -15.66
N ASP A 525 -19.74 25.98 -16.45
CA ASP A 525 -20.05 25.00 -17.51
C ASP A 525 -19.48 25.38 -18.90
N GLU A 526 -18.73 26.47 -19.00
CA GLU A 526 -17.98 26.82 -20.20
C GLU A 526 -16.77 25.90 -20.42
N ASP A 527 -16.34 25.83 -21.67
CA ASP A 527 -15.12 25.09 -22.04
C ASP A 527 -13.88 25.93 -21.68
N TYR A 528 -12.91 25.29 -21.05
CA TYR A 528 -11.63 25.89 -20.75
C TYR A 528 -10.86 26.19 -22.04
N SER A 529 -10.32 27.40 -22.12
CA SER A 529 -9.56 27.91 -23.28
C SER A 529 -8.31 28.69 -22.87
N GLY A 530 -7.87 28.45 -21.63
CA GLY A 530 -6.81 29.19 -20.94
C GLY A 530 -5.38 28.76 -21.28
N ASP A 531 -4.45 29.00 -20.37
CA ASP A 531 -3.02 28.77 -20.60
C ASP A 531 -2.65 27.28 -20.77
N ALA A 532 -3.35 26.37 -20.09
CA ALA A 532 -3.09 24.93 -20.15
C ALA A 532 -3.73 24.29 -21.40
N THR A 533 -3.04 24.39 -22.55
CA THR A 533 -3.58 23.97 -23.84
C THR A 533 -4.05 22.51 -23.93
N GLU A 534 -3.50 21.62 -23.11
CA GLU A 534 -3.91 20.21 -23.02
C GLU A 534 -5.34 20.04 -22.52
N ASP A 535 -5.83 20.95 -21.67
CA ASP A 535 -7.19 20.94 -21.14
C ASP A 535 -8.18 21.76 -21.98
N HIS A 536 -7.77 22.28 -23.14
CA HIS A 536 -8.71 22.96 -24.03
C HIS A 536 -9.89 22.06 -24.40
N GLY A 537 -11.11 22.57 -24.22
CA GLY A 537 -12.35 21.84 -24.43
C GLY A 537 -12.85 21.02 -23.23
N VAL A 538 -12.09 20.93 -22.14
CA VAL A 538 -12.56 20.40 -20.85
C VAL A 538 -13.45 21.46 -20.19
N LYS A 539 -14.48 21.07 -19.42
CA LYS A 539 -15.28 22.05 -18.67
C LYS A 539 -14.46 22.70 -17.58
N VAL A 540 -14.65 24.01 -17.38
CA VAL A 540 -13.99 24.73 -16.28
C VAL A 540 -14.35 24.13 -14.91
N ALA A 541 -15.59 23.64 -14.74
CA ALA A 541 -16.02 22.90 -13.55
C ALA A 541 -15.13 21.69 -13.22
N GLU A 542 -14.69 20.92 -14.23
CA GLU A 542 -13.80 19.78 -13.99
C GLU A 542 -12.42 20.23 -13.49
N ARG A 543 -11.91 21.36 -14.02
CA ARG A 543 -10.67 21.97 -13.53
C ARG A 543 -10.84 22.53 -12.11
N GLN A 544 -12.00 23.13 -11.79
CA GLN A 544 -12.34 23.59 -10.44
C GLN A 544 -12.34 22.43 -9.44
N ALA A 545 -13.11 21.37 -9.70
CA ALA A 545 -13.18 20.18 -8.86
C ALA A 545 -11.83 19.45 -8.71
N THR A 546 -11.00 19.46 -9.76
CA THR A 546 -9.63 18.92 -9.68
C THR A 546 -8.71 19.79 -8.83
N GLY A 547 -8.95 21.10 -8.73
CA GLY A 547 -8.07 22.06 -8.07
C GLY A 547 -6.95 22.57 -8.98
N LEU A 548 -7.28 22.81 -10.25
CA LEU A 548 -6.39 23.36 -11.27
C LEU A 548 -6.61 24.87 -11.43
N PRO A 549 -5.59 25.64 -11.85
CA PRO A 549 -5.76 27.06 -12.16
C PRO A 549 -6.80 27.30 -13.26
N ILE A 550 -7.58 28.37 -13.13
CA ILE A 550 -8.54 28.83 -14.14
C ILE A 550 -8.49 30.36 -14.29
N ASP A 551 -9.00 30.88 -15.40
CA ASP A 551 -9.30 32.30 -15.57
C ASP A 551 -10.52 32.68 -14.71
N HIS A 552 -10.28 32.97 -13.43
CA HIS A 552 -11.32 33.18 -12.41
C HIS A 552 -12.14 34.47 -12.58
N ASP A 553 -11.66 35.46 -13.34
CA ASP A 553 -12.29 36.77 -13.52
C ASP A 553 -12.74 37.04 -14.97
N ASN A 554 -12.51 36.11 -15.90
CA ASN A 554 -12.74 36.24 -17.34
C ASN A 554 -11.94 37.40 -17.96
N ASP A 555 -10.77 37.72 -17.38
CA ASP A 555 -9.80 38.62 -17.96
C ASP A 555 -8.61 37.82 -18.46
N PRO A 556 -8.41 37.68 -19.78
CA PRO A 556 -7.31 36.90 -20.35
C PRO A 556 -5.92 37.50 -20.06
N ASN A 557 -5.85 38.66 -19.40
CA ASN A 557 -4.59 39.27 -18.95
C ASN A 557 -4.28 39.00 -17.47
N THR A 558 -5.23 38.44 -16.71
CA THR A 558 -5.02 38.05 -15.32
C THR A 558 -4.41 36.65 -15.28
N PRO A 559 -3.33 36.40 -14.51
CA PRO A 559 -2.79 35.05 -14.36
C PRO A 559 -3.83 34.10 -13.80
N GLU A 560 -3.90 32.89 -14.37
CA GLU A 560 -4.76 31.85 -13.84
C GLU A 560 -4.35 31.44 -12.43
N VAL A 561 -5.34 31.23 -11.59
CA VAL A 561 -5.18 30.81 -10.20
C VAL A 561 -6.21 29.76 -9.86
N ILE A 562 -5.96 29.00 -8.78
CA ILE A 562 -7.01 28.17 -8.18
C ILE A 562 -8.16 29.11 -7.80
N ASP A 563 -9.39 28.74 -8.16
CA ASP A 563 -10.56 29.60 -7.97
C ASP A 563 -10.68 30.02 -6.49
N PRO A 564 -10.63 31.32 -6.17
CA PRO A 564 -10.80 31.78 -4.80
C PRO A 564 -12.16 31.40 -4.18
N LYS A 565 -13.17 31.08 -5.00
CA LYS A 565 -14.50 30.63 -4.56
C LYS A 565 -14.60 29.11 -4.42
N HIS A 566 -13.66 28.36 -4.98
CA HIS A 566 -13.49 26.91 -4.79
C HIS A 566 -12.05 26.63 -4.38
N PRO A 567 -11.65 26.97 -3.13
CA PRO A 567 -10.28 26.81 -2.67
C PRO A 567 -9.81 25.35 -2.76
N LEU A 568 -8.48 25.17 -2.94
CA LEU A 568 -7.82 23.86 -3.10
C LEU A 568 -8.28 22.80 -2.09
N GLN A 569 -8.58 23.20 -0.86
CA GLN A 569 -9.00 22.31 0.22
C GLN A 569 -10.40 21.67 0.06
N TYR A 570 -11.12 21.98 -1.02
CA TYR A 570 -12.41 21.39 -1.40
C TYR A 570 -12.30 20.65 -2.75
N THR A 571 -11.08 20.31 -3.16
CA THR A 571 -10.77 19.77 -4.49
C THR A 571 -10.00 18.46 -4.38
N GLU A 572 -9.98 17.71 -5.48
CA GLU A 572 -9.20 16.49 -5.63
C GLU A 572 -7.71 16.69 -5.28
N ASN A 573 -7.06 17.70 -5.85
CA ASN A 573 -5.66 18.02 -5.56
C ASN A 573 -5.42 18.44 -4.11
N GLY A 574 -6.45 18.92 -3.42
CA GLY A 574 -6.40 19.15 -1.98
C GLY A 574 -6.17 17.85 -1.22
N LEU A 575 -6.97 16.82 -1.53
CA LEU A 575 -6.88 15.52 -0.87
C LEU A 575 -5.63 14.76 -1.30
N ARG A 576 -5.29 14.76 -2.60
CA ARG A 576 -4.03 14.19 -3.09
C ARG A 576 -2.81 14.74 -2.36
N LYS A 577 -2.75 16.06 -2.18
CA LYS A 577 -1.66 16.71 -1.45
C LYS A 577 -1.60 16.27 0.00
N GLU A 578 -2.75 16.06 0.64
CA GLU A 578 -2.83 15.58 2.02
C GLU A 578 -2.31 14.15 2.14
N MET A 579 -2.69 13.28 1.20
CA MET A 579 -2.30 11.88 1.11
C MET A 579 -0.87 11.66 0.59
N GLY A 580 -0.12 12.71 0.26
CA GLY A 580 1.20 12.55 -0.38
C GLY A 580 1.17 11.98 -1.80
N LEU A 581 -0.01 11.95 -2.44
CA LEU A 581 -0.19 11.48 -3.81
C LEU A 581 0.30 12.52 -4.83
N PRO A 582 0.73 12.07 -6.03
CA PRO A 582 1.03 12.97 -7.14
C PRO A 582 -0.15 13.89 -7.44
N LYS A 583 0.13 15.20 -7.47
CA LYS A 583 -0.82 16.23 -7.89
C LYS A 583 -1.14 16.06 -9.38
N ARG A 584 -2.41 16.21 -9.75
CA ARG A 584 -2.80 16.36 -11.15
C ARG A 584 -2.43 17.76 -11.65
N GLU A 585 -1.68 17.80 -12.74
CA GLU A 585 -1.31 19.05 -13.44
C GLU A 585 -2.28 19.37 -14.58
N SER A 586 -3.04 18.37 -15.05
CA SER A 586 -4.09 18.47 -16.07
C SER A 586 -5.30 17.60 -15.73
N TYR A 587 -6.45 17.95 -16.29
CA TYR A 587 -7.62 17.08 -16.28
C TYR A 587 -7.49 15.97 -17.35
N LYS A 588 -7.07 16.32 -18.56
CA LYS A 588 -6.81 15.36 -19.63
C LYS A 588 -5.55 14.57 -19.46
#